data_AF-A0A2D2C3C9-F1
#
_entry.id   AF-A0A2D2C3C9-F1
#
_cell.length_a   1.000
_cell.length_b   1.000
_cell.length_c   1.000
_cell.angle_alpha   90.00
_cell.angle_beta   90.00
_cell.angle_gamma   90.00
#
_symmetry.space_group_name_H-M   'P 1'
#
loop_
_entity.id
_entity.type
_entity.pdbx_description
1 polymer ?
#
loop_
_entity_poly.entity_id
_entity_poly.type
_entity_poly.pdbx_seq_one_letter_code
_entity_poly.pdbx_strand_id
1 'polypeptide(L)'
;MRFILPLAEQLDRAASELSVGGPLSSRLALILVDNAFELMCHQRCVELIEEDSRASKPALTLKEKAAGRGQAFDAKIALLKRADFLSELDARSLVILHSYRNQLYHVGLRDDPVIGPLADLYLKLTLEHAPRLLKPMRFLRWEEPLADGQIVAHFPELIAARKYSCKVDIAAFCGRIAARAKPNWPVMRDALADHLIALANRSEANFSIIAKGRSGKDDPMVTLRRVQQEADTIAEILRRHRERERQLKANRIPFEPFDPDQLSIARGSHVLMEANQKLLPKWKPRHPKLPFPSWRRQAEKLRQGTDDLAVLDQYDRLHRQIDDLDEIMAEPIQDMHGWHQYQEDMMMDHR
;
A
#
# COMPACT_ATOMS: atom_id res chain seq x y z
N MET A 1 -15.46 25.98 5.45
CA MET A 1 -16.59 25.80 4.52
C MET A 1 -16.20 25.63 3.04
N ARG A 2 -14.90 25.51 2.71
CA ARG A 2 -14.37 25.14 1.39
C ARG A 2 -14.26 23.62 1.17
N PHE A 3 -15.02 22.81 1.90
CA PHE A 3 -14.69 21.39 2.05
C PHE A 3 -15.37 20.48 1.01
N ILE A 4 -16.66 20.70 0.74
CA ILE A 4 -17.43 19.76 -0.12
C ILE A 4 -17.16 19.93 -1.61
N LEU A 5 -16.91 21.15 -2.09
CA LEU A 5 -16.66 21.40 -3.51
C LEU A 5 -15.35 20.74 -3.99
N PRO A 6 -14.20 20.91 -3.31
CA PRO A 6 -12.97 20.20 -3.70
C PRO A 6 -13.08 18.69 -3.62
N LEU A 7 -13.90 18.15 -2.70
CA LEU A 7 -14.20 16.71 -2.67
C LEU A 7 -14.97 16.29 -3.91
N ALA A 8 -16.02 17.04 -4.26
CA ALA A 8 -16.87 16.73 -5.39
C ALA A 8 -16.08 16.79 -6.70
N GLU A 9 -15.27 17.83 -6.90
CA GLU A 9 -14.38 17.99 -8.06
C GLU A 9 -13.37 16.85 -8.18
N GLN A 10 -12.74 16.44 -7.08
CA GLN A 10 -11.77 15.34 -7.08
C GLN A 10 -12.43 14.01 -7.46
N LEU A 11 -13.58 13.68 -6.87
CA LEU A 11 -14.30 12.44 -7.19
C LEU A 11 -14.86 12.43 -8.62
N ASP A 12 -15.34 13.57 -9.09
CA ASP A 12 -15.82 13.76 -10.46
C ASP A 12 -14.70 13.61 -11.49
N ARG A 13 -13.54 14.21 -11.20
CA ARG A 13 -12.35 14.05 -12.02
C ARG A 13 -11.84 12.61 -12.00
N ALA A 14 -11.77 11.97 -10.82
CA ALA A 14 -11.34 10.59 -10.69
C ALA A 14 -12.22 9.63 -11.53
N ALA A 15 -13.55 9.77 -11.46
CA ALA A 15 -14.47 8.99 -12.27
C ALA A 15 -14.26 9.21 -13.78
N SER A 16 -13.93 10.44 -14.19
CA SER A 16 -13.62 10.77 -15.58
C SER A 16 -12.31 10.13 -16.03
N GLU A 17 -11.27 10.16 -15.20
CA GLU A 17 -9.98 9.51 -15.48
C GLU A 17 -10.12 7.98 -15.58
N LEU A 18 -10.90 7.35 -14.69
CA LEU A 18 -11.19 5.91 -14.78
C LEU A 18 -11.92 5.54 -16.07
N SER A 19 -12.82 6.42 -16.54
CA SER A 19 -13.52 6.23 -17.82
C SER A 19 -12.61 6.35 -19.03
N VAL A 20 -11.58 7.21 -18.97
CA VAL A 20 -10.55 7.33 -20.01
C VAL A 20 -9.65 6.09 -20.01
N GLY A 21 -9.25 5.64 -18.81
CA GLY A 21 -8.36 4.51 -18.61
C GLY A 21 -6.91 4.78 -19.01
N GLY A 22 -6.07 3.76 -18.87
CA GLY A 22 -4.62 3.83 -19.15
C GLY A 22 -3.78 4.26 -17.94
N PRO A 23 -2.45 4.08 -18.00
CA PRO A 23 -1.60 4.15 -16.80
C PRO A 23 -1.62 5.50 -16.08
N LEU A 24 -1.52 6.60 -16.83
CA LEU A 24 -1.52 7.95 -16.25
C LEU A 24 -2.86 8.28 -15.59
N SER A 25 -3.96 8.06 -16.31
CA SER A 25 -5.31 8.31 -15.80
C SER A 25 -5.63 7.44 -14.58
N SER A 26 -5.24 6.17 -14.58
CA SER A 26 -5.39 5.28 -13.42
C SER A 26 -4.65 5.81 -12.18
N ARG A 27 -3.42 6.30 -12.34
CA ARG A 27 -2.65 6.89 -11.21
C ARG A 27 -3.30 8.17 -10.71
N LEU A 28 -3.72 9.06 -11.61
CA LEU A 28 -4.42 10.30 -11.24
C LEU A 28 -5.71 9.99 -10.50
N ALA A 29 -6.50 9.03 -10.99
CA ALA A 29 -7.71 8.57 -10.32
C ALA A 29 -7.40 8.06 -8.91
N LEU A 30 -6.40 7.19 -8.73
CA LEU A 30 -6.03 6.65 -7.42
C LEU A 30 -5.68 7.78 -6.43
N ILE A 31 -4.86 8.75 -6.86
CA ILE A 31 -4.45 9.89 -6.03
C ILE A 31 -5.65 10.76 -5.65
N LEU A 32 -6.55 11.05 -6.61
CA LEU A 32 -7.72 11.90 -6.38
C LEU A 32 -8.73 11.24 -5.43
N VAL A 33 -8.97 9.93 -5.60
CA VAL A 33 -9.85 9.16 -4.71
C VAL A 33 -9.29 9.12 -3.29
N ASP A 34 -8.01 8.79 -3.15
CA ASP A 34 -7.30 8.73 -1.87
C ASP A 34 -7.36 10.06 -1.12
N ASN A 35 -7.00 11.16 -1.80
CA ASN A 35 -7.03 12.50 -1.22
C ASN A 35 -8.47 12.90 -0.80
N ALA A 36 -9.47 12.62 -1.64
CA ALA A 36 -10.86 12.91 -1.32
C ALA A 36 -11.31 12.10 -0.09
N PHE A 37 -11.01 10.80 -0.04
CA PHE A 37 -11.36 9.95 1.09
C PHE A 37 -10.65 10.37 2.38
N GLU A 38 -9.35 10.67 2.34
CA GLU A 38 -8.60 11.15 3.50
C GLU A 38 -9.21 12.45 4.06
N LEU A 39 -9.61 13.38 3.19
CA LEU A 39 -10.29 14.60 3.60
C LEU A 39 -11.60 14.28 4.33
N MET A 40 -12.44 13.39 3.78
CA MET A 40 -13.67 12.93 4.44
C MET A 40 -13.40 12.33 5.83
N CYS A 41 -12.39 11.46 5.92
CA CYS A 41 -11.99 10.86 7.18
C CYS A 41 -11.53 11.91 8.20
N HIS A 42 -10.70 12.87 7.76
CA HIS A 42 -10.22 13.94 8.62
C HIS A 42 -11.36 14.79 9.16
N GLN A 43 -12.28 15.22 8.30
CA GLN A 43 -13.44 16.00 8.71
C GLN A 43 -14.29 15.24 9.73
N ARG A 44 -14.56 13.95 9.48
CA ARG A 44 -15.36 13.14 10.41
C ARG A 44 -14.64 12.92 11.74
N CYS A 45 -13.32 12.73 11.75
CA CYS A 45 -12.52 12.66 12.96
C CYS A 45 -12.59 13.97 13.76
N VAL A 46 -12.49 15.13 13.11
CA VAL A 46 -12.62 16.43 13.77
C VAL A 46 -13.99 16.56 14.43
N GLU A 47 -15.06 16.22 13.72
CA GLU A 47 -16.42 16.25 14.26
C GLU A 47 -16.60 15.29 15.43
N LEU A 48 -16.10 14.07 15.35
CA LEU A 48 -16.14 13.09 16.45
C LEU A 48 -15.44 13.63 17.70
N ILE A 49 -14.29 14.29 17.51
CA ILE A 49 -13.55 14.87 18.63
C ILE A 49 -14.31 16.05 19.24
N GLU A 50 -14.98 16.87 18.43
CA GLU A 50 -15.84 17.94 18.92
C GLU A 50 -17.07 17.41 19.66
N GLU A 51 -17.75 16.41 19.10
CA GLU A 51 -18.88 15.71 19.70
C GLU A 51 -18.49 15.12 21.07
N ASP A 52 -17.35 14.42 21.14
CA ASP A 52 -16.78 13.86 22.38
C ASP A 52 -16.41 14.94 23.41
N SER A 53 -15.87 16.08 22.95
CA SER A 53 -15.47 17.17 23.85
C SER A 53 -16.67 17.92 24.44
N ARG A 54 -17.85 17.84 23.80
CA ARG A 54 -19.13 18.36 24.32
C ARG A 54 -19.90 17.34 25.14
N ALA A 55 -19.49 16.06 25.13
CA ALA A 55 -20.16 15.02 25.88
C ALA A 55 -19.96 15.19 27.39
N SER A 56 -20.97 14.81 28.18
CA SER A 56 -20.88 14.84 29.65
C SER A 56 -19.83 13.87 30.20
N LYS A 57 -19.49 12.82 29.44
CA LYS A 57 -18.42 11.87 29.72
C LYS A 57 -17.59 11.61 28.45
N PRO A 58 -16.52 12.37 28.20
CA PRO A 58 -15.62 12.14 27.08
C PRO A 58 -14.99 10.74 27.14
N ALA A 59 -15.00 10.03 26.02
CA ALA A 59 -14.46 8.68 25.84
C ALA A 59 -13.13 8.65 25.06
N LEU A 60 -12.75 9.74 24.41
CA LEU A 60 -11.47 9.84 23.68
C LEU A 60 -10.35 10.37 24.58
N THR A 61 -9.21 9.70 24.55
CA THR A 61 -7.98 10.17 25.21
C THR A 61 -7.35 11.35 24.45
N LEU A 62 -6.48 12.12 25.11
CA LEU A 62 -5.72 13.20 24.45
C LEU A 62 -4.88 12.69 23.28
N LYS A 63 -4.29 11.50 23.42
CA LYS A 63 -3.50 10.85 22.37
C LYS A 63 -4.36 10.55 21.14
N GLU A 64 -5.57 10.04 21.34
CA GLU A 64 -6.49 9.74 20.24
C GLU A 64 -7.00 11.01 19.55
N LYS A 65 -7.30 12.06 20.32
CA LYS A 65 -7.67 13.37 19.77
C LYS A 65 -6.54 13.98 18.93
N ALA A 66 -5.29 13.86 19.39
CA ALA A 66 -4.13 14.31 18.63
C ALA A 66 -3.94 13.48 17.35
N ALA A 67 -4.08 12.16 17.46
CA ALA A 67 -3.93 11.23 16.33
C ALA A 67 -4.99 11.47 15.24
N GLY A 68 -6.27 11.66 15.61
CA GLY A 68 -7.36 11.93 14.67
C GLY A 68 -7.24 13.29 13.94
N ARG A 69 -6.59 14.28 14.56
CA ARG A 69 -6.27 15.58 13.92
C ARG A 69 -4.96 15.57 13.15
N GLY A 70 -4.12 14.57 13.35
CA GLY A 70 -2.80 14.46 12.75
C GLY A 70 -2.84 14.09 11.27
N GLN A 71 -1.65 13.99 10.68
CA GLN A 71 -1.49 13.63 9.27
C GLN A 71 -1.56 12.12 9.01
N ALA A 72 -1.32 11.27 10.03
CA ALA A 72 -1.30 9.82 9.84
C ALA A 72 -2.68 9.27 9.43
N PHE A 73 -2.79 8.74 8.22
CA PHE A 73 -4.03 8.16 7.69
C PHE A 73 -4.51 6.96 8.53
N ASP A 74 -3.62 6.01 8.82
CA ASP A 74 -3.93 4.80 9.60
C ASP A 74 -4.53 5.13 10.97
N ALA A 75 -4.06 6.20 11.60
CA ALA A 75 -4.57 6.64 12.89
C ALA A 75 -6.01 7.18 12.79
N LYS A 76 -6.35 7.87 11.69
CA LYS A 76 -7.73 8.32 11.41
C LYS A 76 -8.63 7.12 11.16
N ILE A 77 -8.18 6.15 10.36
CA ILE A 77 -8.93 4.92 10.08
C ILE A 77 -9.19 4.12 11.36
N ALA A 78 -8.18 3.98 12.23
CA ALA A 78 -8.33 3.29 13.51
C ALA A 78 -9.38 3.97 14.41
N LEU A 79 -9.40 5.30 14.45
CA LEU A 79 -10.39 6.07 15.20
C LEU A 79 -11.81 5.90 14.62
N LEU A 80 -11.97 5.99 13.29
CA LEU A 80 -13.25 5.81 12.62
C LEU A 80 -13.82 4.40 12.78
N LYS A 81 -12.95 3.38 12.75
CA LYS A 81 -13.32 2.00 13.07
C LYS A 81 -13.82 1.87 14.50
N ARG A 82 -13.09 2.44 15.48
CA ARG A 82 -13.50 2.43 16.90
C ARG A 82 -14.85 3.11 17.13
N ALA A 83 -15.19 4.08 16.29
CA ALA A 83 -16.45 4.81 16.33
C ALA A 83 -17.54 4.21 15.42
N ASP A 84 -17.38 2.98 14.95
CA ASP A 84 -18.32 2.23 14.11
C ASP A 84 -18.68 2.89 12.76
N PHE A 85 -17.81 3.76 12.23
CA PHE A 85 -17.97 4.33 10.88
C PHE A 85 -17.48 3.37 9.79
N LEU A 86 -16.54 2.50 10.13
CA LEU A 86 -15.91 1.53 9.24
C LEU A 86 -15.91 0.16 9.89
N SER A 87 -16.19 -0.89 9.10
CA SER A 87 -15.97 -2.26 9.56
C SER A 87 -14.47 -2.57 9.64
N GLU A 88 -14.11 -3.69 10.30
CA GLU A 88 -12.72 -4.17 10.32
C GLU A 88 -12.19 -4.46 8.91
N LEU A 89 -13.04 -5.00 8.03
CA LEU A 89 -12.68 -5.34 6.65
C LEU A 89 -12.48 -4.08 5.81
N ASP A 90 -13.37 -3.08 5.93
CA ASP A 90 -13.24 -1.82 5.21
C ASP A 90 -12.00 -1.06 5.65
N ALA A 91 -11.80 -0.93 6.97
CA ALA A 91 -10.66 -0.22 7.54
C ALA A 91 -9.33 -0.80 7.02
N ARG A 92 -9.22 -2.13 6.97
CA ARG A 92 -8.04 -2.82 6.43
C ARG A 92 -7.88 -2.58 4.93
N SER A 93 -8.95 -2.69 4.16
CA SER A 93 -8.94 -2.49 2.71
C SER A 93 -8.53 -1.07 2.34
N LEU A 94 -9.03 -0.07 3.07
CA LEU A 94 -8.68 1.33 2.89
C LEU A 94 -7.20 1.61 3.17
N VAL A 95 -6.63 0.99 4.20
CA VAL A 95 -5.19 1.08 4.50
C VAL A 95 -4.36 0.44 3.39
N ILE A 96 -4.79 -0.72 2.85
CA ILE A 96 -4.14 -1.36 1.71
C ILE A 96 -4.15 -0.42 0.50
N LEU A 97 -5.31 0.11 0.12
CA LEU A 97 -5.45 1.01 -1.03
C LEU A 97 -4.63 2.30 -0.87
N HIS A 98 -4.60 2.88 0.32
CA HIS A 98 -3.75 4.03 0.64
C HIS A 98 -2.25 3.71 0.46
N SER A 99 -1.82 2.49 0.81
CA SER A 99 -0.43 2.08 0.62
C SER A 99 -0.01 2.05 -0.87
N TYR A 100 -0.90 1.61 -1.78
CA TYR A 100 -0.65 1.66 -3.22
C TYR A 100 -0.52 3.09 -3.74
N ARG A 101 -1.31 4.03 -3.22
CA ARG A 101 -1.13 5.46 -3.53
C ARG A 101 0.24 5.96 -3.08
N ASN A 102 0.71 5.57 -1.90
CA ASN A 102 2.05 5.96 -1.42
C ASN A 102 3.16 5.33 -2.26
N GLN A 103 2.97 4.11 -2.77
CA GLN A 103 3.92 3.46 -3.67
C GLN A 103 4.07 4.20 -5.00
N LEU A 104 3.02 4.84 -5.53
CA LEU A 104 3.13 5.64 -6.77
C LEU A 104 4.20 6.74 -6.71
N TYR A 105 4.58 7.19 -5.52
CA TYR A 105 5.64 8.20 -5.32
C TYR A 105 7.04 7.61 -5.20
N HIS A 106 7.17 6.30 -4.96
CA HIS A 106 8.41 5.68 -4.48
C HIS A 106 8.84 4.44 -5.26
N VAL A 107 7.90 3.72 -5.85
CA VAL A 107 8.11 2.49 -6.60
C VAL A 107 7.66 2.77 -8.02
N GLY A 108 8.51 2.47 -9.01
CA GLY A 108 8.24 2.77 -10.42
C GLY A 108 7.01 2.04 -10.99
N LEU A 109 6.94 1.96 -12.32
CA LEU A 109 5.83 1.42 -13.14
C LEU A 109 5.49 -0.07 -12.90
N ARG A 110 5.98 -0.73 -11.83
CA ARG A 110 5.84 -2.17 -11.57
C ARG A 110 4.38 -2.59 -11.36
N ASP A 111 3.62 -1.80 -10.61
CA ASP A 111 2.24 -2.14 -10.24
C ASP A 111 1.19 -1.45 -11.14
N ASP A 112 1.63 -0.72 -12.18
CA ASP A 112 0.76 -0.04 -13.14
C ASP A 112 -0.41 -0.89 -13.67
N PRO A 113 -0.24 -2.18 -14.00
CA PRO A 113 -1.33 -3.00 -14.53
C PRO A 113 -2.54 -3.12 -13.60
N VAL A 114 -2.35 -2.94 -12.29
CA VAL A 114 -3.41 -3.09 -11.28
C VAL A 114 -3.92 -1.76 -10.73
N ILE A 115 -3.25 -0.64 -10.99
CA ILE A 115 -3.62 0.67 -10.41
C ILE A 115 -5.04 1.08 -10.80
N GLY A 116 -5.44 0.87 -12.05
CA GLY A 116 -6.81 1.19 -12.51
C GLY A 116 -7.87 0.40 -11.73
N PRO A 117 -7.81 -0.94 -11.72
CA PRO A 117 -8.71 -1.76 -10.93
C PRO A 117 -8.73 -1.45 -9.43
N LEU A 118 -7.58 -1.12 -8.82
CA LEU A 118 -7.51 -0.71 -7.42
C LEU A 118 -8.17 0.65 -7.19
N ALA A 119 -7.98 1.61 -8.09
CA ALA A 119 -8.62 2.92 -8.04
C ALA A 119 -10.14 2.82 -8.19
N ASP A 120 -10.65 1.93 -9.05
CA ASP A 120 -12.08 1.62 -9.15
C ASP A 120 -12.62 1.14 -7.79
N LEU A 121 -11.98 0.12 -7.19
CA LEU A 121 -12.41 -0.41 -5.89
C LEU A 121 -12.38 0.66 -4.80
N TYR A 122 -11.35 1.50 -4.81
CA TYR A 122 -11.25 2.60 -3.86
C TYR A 122 -12.36 3.63 -4.07
N LEU A 123 -12.70 3.97 -5.32
CA LEU A 123 -13.81 4.87 -5.61
C LEU A 123 -15.12 4.29 -5.08
N LYS A 124 -15.41 3.00 -5.31
CA LYS A 124 -16.60 2.33 -4.80
C LYS A 124 -16.70 2.44 -3.27
N LEU A 125 -15.64 2.08 -2.54
CA LEU A 125 -15.63 2.20 -1.08
C LEU A 125 -15.80 3.63 -0.61
N THR A 126 -15.17 4.58 -1.30
CA THR A 126 -15.28 6.00 -0.98
C THR A 126 -16.72 6.48 -1.12
N LEU A 127 -17.39 6.13 -2.23
CA LEU A 127 -18.78 6.50 -2.48
C LEU A 127 -19.76 5.81 -1.51
N GLU A 128 -19.47 4.57 -1.09
CA GLU A 128 -20.26 3.83 -0.11
C GLU A 128 -20.21 4.47 1.29
N HIS A 129 -19.03 4.92 1.72
CA HIS A 129 -18.85 5.51 3.05
C HIS A 129 -19.14 7.01 3.11
N ALA A 130 -19.08 7.74 1.99
CA ALA A 130 -19.25 9.18 1.93
C ALA A 130 -20.54 9.69 2.64
N PRO A 131 -21.73 9.09 2.48
CA PRO A 131 -22.93 9.53 3.18
C PRO A 131 -22.81 9.48 4.71
N ARG A 132 -22.10 8.48 5.24
CA ARG A 132 -21.87 8.31 6.69
C ARG A 132 -20.78 9.26 7.20
N LEU A 133 -19.71 9.44 6.42
CA LEU A 133 -18.56 10.27 6.81
C LEU A 133 -18.88 11.77 6.75
N LEU A 134 -19.67 12.20 5.76
CA LEU A 134 -19.94 13.63 5.55
C LEU A 134 -21.14 14.14 6.35
N LYS A 135 -22.04 13.25 6.82
CA LYS A 135 -23.38 13.57 7.33
C LYS A 135 -24.16 14.50 6.35
N PRO A 136 -25.47 14.71 6.53
CA PRO A 136 -26.13 15.84 5.85
C PRO A 136 -25.58 17.12 6.46
N MET A 137 -24.51 17.67 5.87
CA MET A 137 -23.96 18.96 6.29
C MET A 137 -25.08 20.00 6.17
N ARG A 138 -25.68 20.38 7.31
CA ARG A 138 -26.38 21.67 7.40
C ARG A 138 -25.29 22.73 7.26
N PHE A 139 -25.64 23.90 6.76
CA PHE A 139 -24.74 25.05 6.62
C PHE A 139 -23.90 25.08 5.32
N LEU A 140 -24.57 25.13 4.16
CA LEU A 140 -24.09 26.01 3.11
C LEU A 140 -24.34 27.47 3.57
N ARG A 141 -23.46 28.06 4.40
CA ARG A 141 -23.35 29.53 4.51
C ARG A 141 -22.54 30.03 3.31
N TRP A 142 -23.21 30.47 2.26
CA TRP A 142 -22.58 30.78 0.98
C TRP A 142 -21.49 31.87 1.11
N GLU A 143 -20.29 31.60 0.60
CA GLU A 143 -19.28 32.58 0.19
C GLU A 143 -19.34 32.74 -1.35
N GLU A 144 -18.88 33.87 -1.89
CA GLU A 144 -18.96 34.30 -3.31
C GLU A 144 -18.65 33.27 -4.42
N PRO A 145 -17.71 32.31 -4.29
CA PRO A 145 -17.36 31.39 -5.40
C PRO A 145 -18.50 30.48 -5.88
N LEU A 146 -19.54 30.35 -5.07
CA LEU A 146 -20.73 29.59 -5.44
C LEU A 146 -21.68 30.38 -6.37
N ALA A 147 -21.45 31.68 -6.56
CA ALA A 147 -22.18 32.54 -7.51
C ALA A 147 -21.89 32.17 -8.98
N ASP A 148 -20.77 31.50 -9.26
CA ASP A 148 -20.35 31.12 -10.62
C ASP A 148 -20.95 29.79 -11.10
N GLY A 149 -21.78 29.13 -10.29
CA GLY A 149 -22.53 27.93 -10.68
C GLY A 149 -21.75 26.61 -10.75
N GLN A 150 -20.44 26.59 -10.46
CA GLN A 150 -19.63 25.36 -10.52
C GLN A 150 -20.16 24.25 -9.58
N ILE A 151 -20.57 24.61 -8.36
CA ILE A 151 -21.14 23.63 -7.41
C ILE A 151 -22.44 23.00 -7.91
N VAL A 152 -23.20 23.72 -8.76
CA VAL A 152 -24.49 23.26 -9.29
C VAL A 152 -24.29 22.10 -10.25
N ALA A 153 -23.15 22.04 -10.96
CA ALA A 153 -22.81 20.90 -11.81
C ALA A 153 -22.75 19.60 -11.01
N HIS A 154 -22.28 19.67 -9.77
CA HIS A 154 -22.20 18.52 -8.86
C HIS A 154 -23.46 18.34 -8.01
N PHE A 155 -24.17 19.42 -7.69
CA PHE A 155 -25.34 19.45 -6.81
C PHE A 155 -26.48 20.30 -7.42
N PRO A 156 -27.21 19.75 -8.42
CA PRO A 156 -28.24 20.49 -9.16
C PRO A 156 -29.43 20.93 -8.29
N GLU A 157 -29.66 20.28 -7.15
CA GLU A 157 -30.66 20.68 -6.16
C GLU A 157 -30.45 22.09 -5.61
N LEU A 158 -29.23 22.64 -5.74
CA LEU A 158 -28.89 23.98 -5.29
C LEU A 158 -29.44 25.10 -6.21
N ILE A 159 -29.89 24.79 -7.42
CA ILE A 159 -30.47 25.78 -8.37
C ILE A 159 -31.72 26.44 -7.77
N ALA A 160 -32.60 25.64 -7.18
CA ALA A 160 -33.90 26.08 -6.66
C ALA A 160 -33.84 26.46 -5.16
N ALA A 161 -32.66 26.36 -4.54
CA ALA A 161 -32.49 26.53 -3.11
C ALA A 161 -32.58 28.00 -2.69
N ARG A 162 -33.41 28.30 -1.69
CA ARG A 162 -33.33 29.58 -0.96
C ARG A 162 -32.07 29.57 -0.08
N LYS A 163 -31.39 30.73 -0.03
CA LYS A 163 -30.03 31.00 0.51
C LYS A 163 -29.58 30.36 1.85
N TYR A 164 -30.46 29.73 2.64
CA TYR A 164 -30.16 29.33 4.02
C TYR A 164 -30.65 27.94 4.48
N SER A 165 -31.33 27.15 3.64
CA SER A 165 -31.99 25.91 4.09
C SER A 165 -31.65 24.64 3.32
N CYS A 166 -30.88 24.74 2.23
CA CYS A 166 -30.62 23.55 1.41
C CYS A 166 -29.61 22.61 2.06
N LYS A 167 -29.95 21.33 2.07
CA LYS A 167 -29.03 20.24 2.40
C LYS A 167 -28.56 19.66 1.08
N VAL A 168 -27.27 19.42 0.99
CA VAL A 168 -26.68 18.69 -0.12
C VAL A 168 -27.04 17.21 -0.02
N ASP A 169 -27.50 16.61 -1.11
CA ASP A 169 -27.77 15.18 -1.14
C ASP A 169 -26.51 14.41 -1.56
N ILE A 170 -25.70 14.04 -0.55
CA ILE A 170 -24.47 13.28 -0.74
C ILE A 170 -24.74 11.93 -1.39
N ALA A 171 -25.86 11.27 -1.07
CA ALA A 171 -26.18 9.97 -1.64
C ALA A 171 -26.51 10.10 -3.15
N ALA A 172 -27.31 11.11 -3.52
CA ALA A 172 -27.60 11.39 -4.92
C ALA A 172 -26.34 11.77 -5.71
N PHE A 173 -25.45 12.57 -5.10
CA PHE A 173 -24.14 12.88 -5.69
C PHE A 173 -23.31 11.61 -5.92
N CYS A 174 -23.17 10.75 -4.90
CA CYS A 174 -22.42 9.50 -5.05
C CYS A 174 -23.00 8.60 -6.14
N GLY A 175 -24.33 8.53 -6.26
CA GLY A 175 -25.00 7.81 -7.33
C GLY A 175 -24.65 8.35 -8.74
N ARG A 176 -24.55 9.67 -8.90
CA ARG A 176 -24.14 10.30 -10.17
C ARG A 176 -22.68 9.98 -10.51
N ILE A 177 -21.78 10.02 -9.53
CA ILE A 177 -20.36 9.69 -9.73
C ILE A 177 -20.20 8.22 -10.10
N ALA A 178 -20.87 7.31 -9.38
CA ALA A 178 -20.84 5.88 -9.67
C ALA A 178 -21.36 5.57 -11.10
N ALA A 179 -22.44 6.23 -11.52
CA ALA A 179 -22.99 6.08 -12.86
C ALA A 179 -22.02 6.54 -13.96
N ARG A 180 -21.17 7.54 -13.68
CA ARG A 180 -20.19 8.06 -14.63
C ARG A 180 -18.97 7.16 -14.75
N ALA A 181 -18.47 6.64 -13.63
CA ALA A 181 -17.26 5.81 -13.60
C ALA A 181 -17.40 4.50 -14.40
N LYS A 182 -18.63 4.01 -14.64
CA LYS A 182 -18.92 2.74 -15.33
C LYS A 182 -17.99 1.58 -14.89
N PRO A 183 -17.86 1.31 -13.59
CA PRO A 183 -16.82 0.41 -13.10
C PRO A 183 -17.03 -1.02 -13.59
N ASN A 184 -15.97 -1.67 -14.08
CA ASN A 184 -15.99 -3.02 -14.63
C ASN A 184 -15.37 -4.04 -13.66
N TRP A 185 -16.11 -4.39 -12.60
CA TRP A 185 -15.63 -5.20 -11.48
C TRP A 185 -15.06 -6.59 -11.82
N PRO A 186 -15.62 -7.37 -12.78
CA PRO A 186 -15.04 -8.65 -13.18
C PRO A 186 -13.59 -8.54 -13.67
N VAL A 187 -13.22 -7.41 -14.27
CA VAL A 187 -11.85 -7.15 -14.76
C VAL A 187 -10.84 -7.02 -13.63
N MET A 188 -11.28 -6.63 -12.42
CA MET A 188 -10.36 -6.44 -11.30
C MET A 188 -9.70 -7.75 -10.88
N ARG A 189 -10.48 -8.81 -10.68
CA ARG A 189 -9.97 -10.08 -10.15
C ARG A 189 -8.99 -10.72 -11.13
N ASP A 190 -9.30 -10.65 -12.41
CA ASP A 190 -8.41 -11.11 -13.48
C ASP A 190 -7.13 -10.29 -13.54
N ALA A 191 -7.22 -8.96 -13.49
CA ALA A 191 -6.05 -8.09 -13.50
C ALA A 191 -5.11 -8.33 -12.30
N LEU A 192 -5.66 -8.50 -11.09
CA LEU A 192 -4.89 -8.82 -9.89
C LEU A 192 -4.22 -10.19 -9.99
N ALA A 193 -4.94 -11.19 -10.50
CA ALA A 193 -4.39 -12.53 -10.72
C ALA A 193 -3.26 -12.53 -11.76
N ASP A 194 -3.49 -11.92 -12.92
CA ASP A 194 -2.52 -11.81 -14.01
C ASP A 194 -1.24 -11.12 -13.56
N HIS A 195 -1.38 -10.03 -12.80
CA HIS A 195 -0.25 -9.30 -12.26
C HIS A 195 0.58 -10.15 -11.29
N LEU A 196 -0.05 -10.84 -10.33
CA LEU A 196 0.67 -11.73 -9.42
C LEU A 196 1.35 -12.91 -10.13
N ILE A 197 0.72 -13.45 -11.18
CA ILE A 197 1.34 -14.50 -12.01
C ILE A 197 2.58 -13.94 -12.71
N ALA A 198 2.49 -12.73 -13.27
CA ALA A 198 3.62 -12.06 -13.90
C ALA A 198 4.75 -11.79 -12.90
N LEU A 199 4.43 -11.33 -11.69
CA LEU A 199 5.40 -11.14 -10.61
C LEU A 199 6.05 -12.47 -10.19
N ALA A 200 5.27 -13.52 -9.99
CA ALA A 200 5.79 -14.84 -9.64
C ALA A 200 6.71 -15.42 -10.74
N ASN A 201 6.36 -15.21 -12.01
CA ASN A 201 7.19 -15.61 -13.14
C ASN A 201 8.52 -14.85 -13.18
N ARG A 202 8.48 -13.53 -12.93
CA ARG A 202 9.68 -12.70 -12.85
C ARG A 202 10.56 -13.14 -11.68
N SER A 203 9.97 -13.34 -10.51
CA SER A 203 10.67 -13.79 -9.31
C SER A 203 11.33 -15.16 -9.52
N GLU A 204 10.65 -16.11 -10.18
CA GLU A 204 11.24 -17.42 -10.54
C GLU A 204 12.39 -17.27 -11.54
N ALA A 205 12.23 -16.42 -12.56
CA ALA A 205 13.29 -16.15 -13.53
C ALA A 205 14.52 -15.53 -12.85
N ASN A 206 14.31 -14.56 -11.96
CA ASN A 206 15.37 -13.94 -11.15
C ASN A 206 16.06 -14.99 -10.26
N PHE A 207 15.30 -15.83 -9.57
CA PHE A 207 15.86 -16.90 -8.77
C PHE A 207 16.68 -17.89 -9.61
N SER A 208 16.27 -18.16 -10.85
CA SER A 208 16.98 -19.09 -11.74
C SER A 208 18.43 -18.67 -12.03
N ILE A 209 18.74 -17.36 -11.95
CA ILE A 209 20.10 -16.81 -12.09
C ILE A 209 21.02 -17.34 -11.00
N ILE A 210 20.51 -17.42 -9.76
CA ILE A 210 21.29 -17.82 -8.58
C ILE A 210 21.06 -19.29 -8.19
N ALA A 211 20.03 -19.93 -8.72
CA ALA A 211 19.51 -21.22 -8.26
C ALA A 211 20.58 -22.32 -8.14
N LYS A 212 21.52 -22.36 -9.09
CA LYS A 212 22.58 -23.36 -9.14
C LYS A 212 23.91 -22.93 -8.48
N GLY A 213 23.92 -21.76 -7.83
CA GLY A 213 25.11 -21.17 -7.23
C GLY A 213 26.24 -20.91 -8.24
N ARG A 214 27.40 -20.46 -7.75
CA ARG A 214 28.58 -20.19 -8.60
C ARG A 214 29.17 -21.46 -9.21
N SER A 215 28.89 -22.62 -8.61
CA SER A 215 29.34 -23.92 -9.11
C SER A 215 28.56 -24.40 -10.34
N GLY A 216 27.37 -23.82 -10.58
CA GLY A 216 26.41 -24.32 -11.57
C GLY A 216 25.79 -25.67 -11.21
N LYS A 217 26.02 -26.17 -9.99
CA LYS A 217 25.62 -27.52 -9.54
C LYS A 217 24.89 -27.53 -8.19
N ASP A 218 24.72 -26.38 -7.53
CA ASP A 218 24.01 -26.32 -6.24
C ASP A 218 22.54 -26.75 -6.44
N ASP A 219 21.97 -27.45 -5.44
CA ASP A 219 20.54 -27.74 -5.40
C ASP A 219 19.76 -26.42 -5.17
N PRO A 220 18.80 -26.06 -6.05
CA PRO A 220 17.98 -24.87 -5.87
C PRO A 220 17.31 -24.75 -4.49
N MET A 221 16.92 -25.88 -3.88
CA MET A 221 16.34 -25.86 -2.53
C MET A 221 17.35 -25.45 -1.46
N VAL A 222 18.59 -25.88 -1.60
CA VAL A 222 19.69 -25.49 -0.71
C VAL A 222 20.03 -24.01 -0.92
N THR A 223 20.09 -23.55 -2.17
CA THR A 223 20.29 -22.14 -2.51
C THR A 223 19.22 -21.24 -1.90
N LEU A 224 17.93 -21.58 -2.08
CA LEU A 224 16.82 -20.81 -1.51
C LEU A 224 16.91 -20.74 0.03
N ARG A 225 17.31 -21.85 0.68
CA ARG A 225 17.49 -21.89 2.13
C ARG A 225 18.65 -20.98 2.56
N ARG A 226 19.78 -21.02 1.85
CA ARG A 226 20.95 -20.17 2.13
C ARG A 226 20.61 -18.69 2.02
N VAL A 227 19.97 -18.28 0.92
CA VAL A 227 19.60 -16.87 0.68
C VAL A 227 18.70 -16.32 1.79
N GLN A 228 17.66 -17.07 2.18
CA GLN A 228 16.78 -16.67 3.28
C GLN A 228 17.52 -16.56 4.61
N GLN A 229 18.41 -17.53 4.89
CA GLN A 229 19.13 -17.59 6.14
C GLN A 229 20.13 -16.43 6.28
N GLU A 230 20.84 -16.11 5.21
CA GLU A 230 21.75 -14.97 5.14
C GLU A 230 20.99 -13.66 5.35
N ALA A 231 19.87 -13.47 4.65
CA ALA A 231 19.04 -12.27 4.80
C ALA A 231 18.50 -12.09 6.23
N ASP A 232 17.95 -13.15 6.84
CA ASP A 232 17.46 -13.08 8.22
C ASP A 232 18.61 -12.83 9.23
N THR A 233 19.80 -13.38 8.96
CA THR A 233 21.00 -13.14 9.80
C THR A 233 21.43 -11.68 9.72
N ILE A 234 21.49 -11.11 8.51
CA ILE A 234 21.81 -9.69 8.28
C ILE A 234 20.77 -8.80 8.99
N ALA A 235 19.48 -9.10 8.84
CA ALA A 235 18.41 -8.36 9.50
C ALA A 235 18.55 -8.36 11.03
N GLU A 236 18.91 -9.50 11.62
CA GLU A 236 19.13 -9.62 13.07
C GLU A 236 20.37 -8.86 13.54
N ILE A 237 21.46 -8.87 12.77
CA ILE A 237 22.65 -8.04 13.05
C ILE A 237 22.27 -6.56 13.05
N LEU A 238 21.57 -6.10 12.01
CA LEU A 238 21.11 -4.71 11.90
C LEU A 238 20.17 -4.32 13.03
N ARG A 239 19.25 -5.21 13.43
CA ARG A 239 18.34 -4.97 14.56
C ARG A 239 19.11 -4.73 15.85
N ARG A 240 20.05 -5.62 16.18
CA ARG A 240 20.91 -5.48 17.38
C ARG A 240 21.76 -4.22 17.34
N HIS A 241 22.27 -3.85 16.16
CA HIS A 241 23.03 -2.63 16.00
C HIS A 241 22.16 -1.39 16.29
N ARG A 242 20.97 -1.30 15.69
CA ARG A 242 20.02 -0.19 15.93
C ARG A 242 19.60 -0.09 17.39
N GLU A 243 19.40 -1.21 18.08
CA GLU A 243 19.11 -1.23 19.51
C GLU A 243 20.26 -0.68 20.35
N ARG A 244 21.49 -1.12 20.05
CA ARG A 244 22.70 -0.59 20.69
C ARG A 244 22.85 0.90 20.46
N GLU A 245 22.69 1.38 19.23
CA GLU A 245 22.75 2.81 18.92
C GLU A 245 21.72 3.63 19.68
N ARG A 246 20.47 3.14 19.79
CA ARG A 246 19.42 3.81 20.57
C ARG A 246 19.81 3.94 22.04
N GLN A 247 20.39 2.88 22.62
CA GLN A 247 20.88 2.90 23.99
C GLN A 247 22.05 3.89 24.18
N LEU A 248 23.02 3.88 23.26
CA LEU A 248 24.16 4.79 23.31
C LEU A 248 23.72 6.26 23.16
N LYS A 249 22.79 6.54 22.23
CA LYS A 249 22.17 7.87 22.07
C LYS A 249 21.44 8.33 23.34
N ALA A 250 20.64 7.44 23.95
CA ALA A 250 19.95 7.76 25.20
C ALA A 250 20.93 8.13 26.33
N ASN A 251 22.09 7.47 26.36
CA ASN A 251 23.15 7.70 27.34
C ASN A 251 24.15 8.80 26.93
N ARG A 252 23.95 9.47 25.78
CA ARG A 252 24.87 10.48 25.20
C ARG A 252 26.31 9.97 25.01
N ILE A 253 26.46 8.66 24.78
CA ILE A 253 27.76 8.04 24.52
C ILE A 253 28.05 8.15 23.02
N PRO A 254 29.20 8.68 22.60
CA PRO A 254 29.62 8.66 21.20
C PRO A 254 29.66 7.22 20.67
N PHE A 255 29.22 7.03 19.44
CA PHE A 255 29.26 5.73 18.77
C PHE A 255 29.63 5.94 17.30
N GLU A 256 30.30 4.95 16.73
CA GLU A 256 30.57 4.90 15.31
C GLU A 256 29.33 4.37 14.58
N PRO A 257 28.83 5.07 13.55
CA PRO A 257 27.72 4.57 12.74
C PRO A 257 28.10 3.23 12.09
N PHE A 258 27.19 2.27 12.13
CA PHE A 258 27.39 1.03 11.40
C PHE A 258 27.13 1.23 9.92
N ASP A 259 28.07 0.80 9.11
CA ASP A 259 27.93 0.74 7.66
C ASP A 259 27.28 -0.61 7.26
N PRO A 260 26.00 -0.61 6.85
CA PRO A 260 25.30 -1.82 6.44
C PRO A 260 25.94 -2.48 5.22
N ASP A 261 26.61 -1.71 4.36
CA ASP A 261 27.18 -2.20 3.11
C ASP A 261 28.37 -3.13 3.37
N GLN A 262 29.00 -3.05 4.54
CA GLN A 262 30.03 -4.02 4.94
C GLN A 262 29.48 -5.43 5.16
N LEU A 263 28.18 -5.58 5.47
CA LEU A 263 27.55 -6.89 5.60
C LEU A 263 27.30 -7.56 4.25
N SER A 264 27.17 -6.76 3.19
CA SER A 264 27.03 -7.25 1.82
C SER A 264 28.24 -8.10 1.42
N ILE A 265 29.44 -7.60 1.73
CA ILE A 265 30.72 -8.28 1.45
C ILE A 265 30.84 -9.62 2.21
N ALA A 266 30.14 -9.77 3.34
CA ALA A 266 30.19 -10.97 4.15
C ALA A 266 29.26 -12.09 3.64
N ARG A 267 28.42 -11.86 2.62
CA ARG A 267 27.54 -12.88 2.03
C ARG A 267 28.31 -14.09 1.51
N GLY A 268 27.80 -15.29 1.77
CA GLY A 268 28.49 -16.55 1.45
C GLY A 268 29.78 -16.80 2.23
N SER A 269 30.19 -15.93 3.17
CA SER A 269 31.37 -16.14 3.98
C SER A 269 31.11 -17.09 5.17
N HIS A 270 32.17 -17.75 5.63
CA HIS A 270 32.13 -18.56 6.85
C HIS A 270 31.70 -17.73 8.08
N VAL A 271 31.97 -16.42 8.07
CA VAL A 271 31.62 -15.50 9.16
C VAL A 271 30.11 -15.37 9.32
N LEU A 272 29.35 -15.22 8.23
CA LEU A 272 27.88 -15.20 8.30
C LEU A 272 27.31 -16.57 8.68
N MET A 273 27.93 -17.66 8.24
CA MET A 273 27.52 -19.01 8.64
C MET A 273 27.66 -19.25 10.15
N GLU A 274 28.78 -18.81 10.75
CA GLU A 274 28.97 -18.86 12.20
C GLU A 274 28.04 -17.91 12.96
N ALA A 275 27.86 -16.68 12.46
CA ALA A 275 26.97 -15.69 13.05
C ALA A 275 25.54 -16.24 13.14
N ASN A 276 25.08 -16.87 12.07
CA ASN A 276 23.78 -17.52 12.00
C ASN A 276 23.59 -18.63 13.06
N GLN A 277 24.58 -19.53 13.27
CA GLN A 277 24.49 -20.54 14.34
C GLN A 277 24.32 -19.92 15.74
N LYS A 278 24.96 -18.77 15.97
CA LYS A 278 24.89 -18.05 17.26
C LYS A 278 23.62 -17.21 17.40
N LEU A 279 23.22 -16.51 16.34
CA LEU A 279 22.13 -15.53 16.36
C LEU A 279 20.76 -16.19 16.17
N LEU A 280 20.68 -17.25 15.38
CA LEU A 280 19.42 -17.88 14.98
C LEU A 280 19.43 -19.42 15.18
N PRO A 281 19.66 -19.93 16.40
CA PRO A 281 19.83 -21.37 16.66
C PRO A 281 18.57 -22.23 16.39
N LYS A 282 17.39 -21.60 16.31
CA LYS A 282 16.10 -22.26 15.99
C LYS A 282 15.50 -21.74 14.68
N TRP A 283 16.34 -21.25 13.77
CA TRP A 283 15.90 -20.65 12.52
C TRP A 283 15.07 -21.62 11.68
N LYS A 284 14.01 -21.09 11.06
CA LYS A 284 13.17 -21.79 10.10
C LYS A 284 13.01 -20.90 8.86
N PRO A 285 13.14 -21.46 7.63
CA PRO A 285 12.92 -20.68 6.43
C PRO A 285 11.47 -20.22 6.33
N ARG A 286 11.24 -19.01 5.83
CA ARG A 286 9.90 -18.52 5.49
C ARG A 286 9.28 -19.36 4.38
N HIS A 287 10.09 -19.75 3.40
CA HIS A 287 9.77 -20.63 2.29
C HIS A 287 10.56 -21.93 2.39
N PRO A 288 9.97 -23.01 2.95
CA PRO A 288 10.62 -24.32 3.04
C PRO A 288 10.65 -25.08 1.71
N LYS A 289 9.94 -24.58 0.68
CA LYS A 289 9.86 -25.10 -0.69
C LYS A 289 9.90 -23.90 -1.64
N LEU A 290 10.28 -24.14 -2.91
CA LEU A 290 10.14 -23.13 -3.97
C LEU A 290 8.68 -22.63 -4.02
N PRO A 291 8.43 -21.33 -3.80
CA PRO A 291 7.08 -20.84 -3.59
C PRO A 291 6.34 -20.57 -4.91
N PHE A 292 7.04 -20.45 -6.04
CA PHE A 292 6.48 -20.00 -7.33
C PHE A 292 5.24 -20.80 -7.80
N PRO A 293 5.22 -22.16 -7.77
CA PRO A 293 4.03 -22.91 -8.15
C PRO A 293 2.87 -22.73 -7.17
N SER A 294 3.16 -22.45 -5.89
CA SER A 294 2.13 -22.14 -4.90
C SER A 294 1.55 -20.75 -5.14
N TRP A 295 2.39 -19.76 -5.41
CA TRP A 295 1.98 -18.40 -5.71
C TRP A 295 1.09 -18.32 -6.94
N ARG A 296 1.45 -18.97 -8.05
CA ARG A 296 0.59 -19.06 -9.25
C ARG A 296 -0.79 -19.64 -8.92
N ARG A 297 -0.83 -20.75 -8.18
CA ARG A 297 -2.10 -21.38 -7.77
C ARG A 297 -2.94 -20.48 -6.87
N GLN A 298 -2.31 -19.69 -6.00
CA GLN A 298 -3.01 -18.74 -5.14
C GLN A 298 -3.52 -17.53 -5.94
N ALA A 299 -2.74 -17.02 -6.88
CA ALA A 299 -3.17 -15.97 -7.81
C ALA A 299 -4.38 -16.42 -8.64
N GLU A 300 -4.37 -17.64 -9.18
CA GLU A 300 -5.53 -18.17 -9.94
C GLU A 300 -6.81 -18.29 -9.09
N LYS A 301 -6.69 -18.54 -7.78
CA LYS A 301 -7.85 -18.56 -6.88
C LYS A 301 -8.52 -17.20 -6.74
N LEU A 302 -7.80 -16.09 -6.97
CA LEU A 302 -8.39 -14.75 -6.89
C LEU A 302 -9.49 -14.56 -7.93
N ARG A 303 -9.35 -15.17 -9.11
CA ARG A 303 -10.37 -15.13 -10.17
C ARG A 303 -11.71 -15.72 -9.71
N GLN A 304 -11.68 -16.67 -8.79
CA GLN A 304 -12.85 -17.37 -8.26
C GLN A 304 -13.45 -16.69 -7.02
N GLY A 305 -12.76 -15.69 -6.45
CA GLY A 305 -13.25 -14.96 -5.29
C GLY A 305 -14.53 -14.21 -5.61
N THR A 306 -15.50 -14.19 -4.68
CA THR A 306 -16.78 -13.49 -4.87
C THR A 306 -16.83 -12.13 -4.18
N ASP A 307 -16.03 -11.95 -3.12
CA ASP A 307 -15.93 -10.72 -2.34
C ASP A 307 -14.65 -9.96 -2.72
N ASP A 308 -14.83 -8.73 -3.21
CA ASP A 308 -13.76 -7.88 -3.72
C ASP A 308 -12.74 -7.50 -2.63
N LEU A 309 -13.19 -7.30 -1.38
CA LEU A 309 -12.30 -6.90 -0.28
C LEU A 309 -11.47 -8.07 0.22
N ALA A 310 -12.06 -9.26 0.29
CA ALA A 310 -11.32 -10.48 0.57
C ALA A 310 -10.30 -10.80 -0.54
N VAL A 311 -10.63 -10.54 -1.81
CA VAL A 311 -9.70 -10.67 -2.94
C VAL A 311 -8.55 -9.68 -2.80
N LEU A 312 -8.83 -8.41 -2.48
CA LEU A 312 -7.80 -7.39 -2.24
C LEU A 312 -6.82 -7.78 -1.13
N ASP A 313 -7.33 -8.25 0.02
CA ASP A 313 -6.49 -8.69 1.15
C ASP A 313 -5.62 -9.91 0.78
N GLN A 314 -6.14 -10.86 0.00
CA GLN A 314 -5.35 -11.99 -0.50
C GLN A 314 -4.29 -11.54 -1.51
N TYR A 315 -4.65 -10.62 -2.42
CA TYR A 315 -3.73 -10.03 -3.38
C TYR A 315 -2.57 -9.32 -2.68
N ASP A 316 -2.85 -8.39 -1.76
CA ASP A 316 -1.85 -7.63 -1.01
C ASP A 316 -0.91 -8.54 -0.20
N ARG A 317 -1.45 -9.59 0.45
CA ARG A 317 -0.63 -10.57 1.17
C ARG A 317 0.32 -11.35 0.26
N LEU A 318 -0.16 -11.76 -0.92
CA LEU A 318 0.64 -12.53 -1.86
C LEU A 318 1.66 -11.63 -2.57
N HIS A 319 1.29 -10.41 -2.92
CA HIS A 319 2.19 -9.39 -3.46
C HIS A 319 3.37 -9.14 -2.50
N ARG A 320 3.10 -8.89 -1.21
CA ARG A 320 4.15 -8.74 -0.19
C ARG A 320 5.05 -9.97 -0.03
N GLN A 321 4.51 -11.18 -0.14
CA GLN A 321 5.36 -12.39 -0.10
C GLN A 321 6.32 -12.48 -1.28
N ILE A 322 5.90 -12.04 -2.47
CA ILE A 322 6.76 -12.00 -3.64
C ILE A 322 7.83 -10.92 -3.46
N ASP A 323 7.42 -9.73 -3.00
CA ASP A 323 8.33 -8.62 -2.72
C ASP A 323 9.39 -8.97 -1.67
N ASP A 324 8.99 -9.60 -0.56
CA ASP A 324 9.91 -10.07 0.47
C ASP A 324 11.00 -11.00 -0.11
N LEU A 325 10.63 -11.90 -1.04
CA LEU A 325 11.61 -12.79 -1.67
C LEU A 325 12.48 -12.03 -2.69
N ASP A 326 11.88 -11.17 -3.51
CA ASP A 326 12.60 -10.36 -4.50
C ASP A 326 13.66 -9.47 -3.82
N GLU A 327 13.31 -8.85 -2.68
CA GLU A 327 14.22 -8.00 -1.90
C GLU A 327 15.45 -8.78 -1.41
N ILE A 328 15.25 -9.98 -0.83
CA ILE A 328 16.37 -10.76 -0.31
C ILE A 328 17.23 -11.40 -1.42
N MET A 329 16.67 -11.56 -2.62
CA MET A 329 17.37 -12.10 -3.80
C MET A 329 18.15 -11.02 -4.59
N ALA A 330 17.81 -9.74 -4.43
CA ALA A 330 18.36 -8.65 -5.24
C ALA A 330 19.91 -8.64 -5.25
N GLU A 331 20.51 -8.69 -4.05
CA GLU A 331 21.95 -8.62 -3.90
C GLU A 331 22.66 -9.92 -4.35
N PRO A 332 22.21 -11.14 -3.99
CA PRO A 332 22.78 -12.38 -4.56
C PRO A 332 22.75 -12.44 -6.09
N ILE A 333 21.71 -11.86 -6.72
CA ILE A 333 21.62 -11.78 -8.18
C ILE A 333 22.70 -10.85 -8.73
N GLN A 334 22.86 -9.67 -8.12
CA GLN A 334 23.90 -8.71 -8.49
C GLN A 334 25.31 -9.32 -8.34
N ASP A 335 25.56 -10.05 -7.25
CA ASP A 335 26.82 -10.76 -7.03
C ASP A 335 27.09 -11.81 -8.11
N MET A 336 26.05 -12.53 -8.54
CA MET A 336 26.17 -13.54 -9.59
C MET A 336 26.50 -12.90 -10.95
N HIS A 337 25.86 -11.78 -11.28
CA HIS A 337 26.19 -11.03 -12.49
C HIS A 337 27.63 -10.52 -12.49
N GLY A 338 28.11 -9.96 -11.37
CA GLY A 338 29.49 -9.53 -11.23
C GLY A 338 30.49 -10.69 -11.39
N TRP A 339 30.15 -11.86 -10.83
CA TRP A 339 30.98 -13.06 -11.00
C TRP A 339 31.03 -13.55 -12.45
N HIS A 340 29.90 -13.57 -13.16
CA HIS A 340 29.88 -13.93 -14.59
C HIS A 340 30.71 -12.96 -15.44
N GLN A 341 30.58 -11.65 -15.23
CA GLN A 341 31.39 -10.65 -15.93
C GLN A 341 32.89 -10.89 -15.71
N TYR A 342 33.30 -11.12 -14.46
CA TYR A 342 34.69 -11.42 -14.14
C TYR A 342 35.21 -12.68 -14.87
N GLN A 343 34.39 -13.72 -14.98
CA GLN A 343 34.78 -14.92 -15.74
C GLN A 343 34.91 -14.64 -17.23
N GLU A 344 34.02 -13.82 -17.81
CA GLU A 344 34.10 -13.42 -19.23
C GLU A 344 35.36 -12.59 -19.50
N ASP A 345 35.65 -11.61 -18.65
CA ASP A 345 36.85 -10.76 -18.76
C ASP A 345 38.13 -11.60 -18.71
N MET A 346 38.22 -12.54 -17.75
CA MET A 346 39.35 -13.48 -17.67
C MET A 346 39.52 -14.34 -18.93
N MET A 347 38.42 -14.79 -19.54
CA MET A 347 38.51 -15.58 -20.78
C MET A 347 38.94 -14.74 -21.98
N MET A 348 38.63 -13.45 -21.99
CA MET A 348 39.03 -12.52 -23.05
C MET A 348 40.50 -12.12 -22.93
N ASP A 349 41.03 -11.93 -21.72
CA ASP A 349 42.45 -11.64 -21.46
C ASP A 349 43.39 -12.82 -21.80
N HIS A 350 42.84 -14.03 -21.89
CA HIS A 350 43.57 -15.24 -22.27
C HIS A 350 43.51 -15.59 -23.77
N ARG A 351 42.85 -14.77 -24.59
CA ARG A 351 42.81 -14.88 -26.06
C ARG A 351 43.73 -13.87 -26.72
#